data_AF-A0A2N1QL22-F1
#
_entry.id   AF-A0A2N1QL22-F1
#
_cell.length_a   1.000
_cell.length_b   1.000
_cell.length_c   1.000
_cell.angle_alpha   90.00
_cell.angle_beta   90.00
_cell.angle_gamma   90.00
#
_symmetry.space_group_name_H-M   'P 1'
#
loop_
_entity.id
_entity.type
_entity.pdbx_description
1 polymer ?
#
loop_
_entity_poly.entity_id
_entity_poly.type
_entity_poly.pdbx_seq_one_letter_code
_entity_poly.pdbx_strand_id
1 'polypeptide(L)'
;MKDRLPGIVVKGISSAGIFIMIFILYFLFREGIPVLKAVTLRDLFFGDLWYPAENPPVLGMFPLIVGTLAVTAASSLLALPFSLLIAVFVSEVAPGPVRELLKPVLELLGFFPSIVLGFIGMVVLAPWLQETFDMLSGLNLLNASVLLGVLTVPIVSSL
;
A
#
# COMPACT_ATOMS: atom_id res chain seq x y z
N MET A 1 -33.55 -30.65 11.63
CA MET A 1 -33.43 -29.23 12.05
C MET A 1 -31.98 -28.72 12.12
N LYS A 2 -30.98 -29.59 12.39
CA LYS A 2 -29.56 -29.19 12.57
C LYS A 2 -28.87 -28.72 11.28
N ASP A 3 -29.35 -29.14 10.10
CA ASP A 3 -28.70 -28.84 8.80
C ASP A 3 -29.07 -27.49 8.18
N ARG A 4 -30.06 -26.77 8.73
CA ARG A 4 -30.45 -25.43 8.23
C ARG A 4 -29.71 -24.28 8.92
N LEU A 5 -29.13 -24.53 10.10
CA LEU A 5 -28.40 -23.53 10.89
C LEU A 5 -27.19 -22.96 10.12
N PRO A 6 -26.33 -23.80 9.49
CA PRO A 6 -25.19 -23.30 8.72
C PRO A 6 -25.64 -22.44 7.53
N GLY A 7 -26.71 -22.83 6.84
CA GLY A 7 -27.24 -22.07 5.71
C GLY A 7 -27.79 -20.70 6.09
N ILE A 8 -28.40 -20.56 7.27
CA ILE A 8 -28.88 -19.28 7.78
C ILE A 8 -27.73 -18.38 8.20
N VAL A 9 -26.71 -18.93 8.87
CA VAL A 9 -25.51 -18.19 9.29
C VAL A 9 -24.74 -17.67 8.07
N VAL A 10 -24.50 -18.51 7.06
CA VAL A 10 -23.82 -18.10 5.82
C VAL A 10 -24.61 -17.01 5.10
N LYS A 11 -25.94 -17.15 4.99
CA LYS A 11 -26.79 -16.13 4.39
C LYS A 11 -26.77 -14.81 5.16
N GLY A 12 -26.75 -14.86 6.50
CA GLY A 12 -26.67 -13.67 7.35
C GLY A 12 -25.33 -12.93 7.23
N ILE A 13 -24.21 -13.66 7.20
CA ILE A 13 -22.88 -13.06 6.99
C ILE A 13 -22.79 -12.45 5.59
N SER A 14 -23.28 -13.17 4.58
CA SER A 14 -23.26 -12.69 3.20
C SER A 14 -24.14 -11.45 3.00
N SER A 15 -25.35 -11.42 3.59
CA SER A 15 -26.24 -10.25 3.50
C SER A 15 -25.67 -9.05 4.23
N ALA A 16 -25.03 -9.25 5.40
CA ALA A 16 -24.34 -8.18 6.11
C ALA A 16 -23.18 -7.62 5.28
N GLY A 17 -22.37 -8.47 4.63
CA GLY A 17 -21.30 -8.04 3.74
C GLY A 17 -21.81 -7.21 2.55
N ILE A 18 -22.88 -7.68 1.90
CA ILE A 18 -23.53 -6.94 0.80
C ILE A 18 -24.05 -5.58 1.29
N PHE A 19 -24.69 -5.56 2.47
CA PHE A 19 -25.20 -4.32 3.06
C PHE A 19 -24.07 -3.32 3.34
N ILE A 20 -22.97 -3.76 3.94
CA ILE A 20 -21.79 -2.92 4.21
C ILE A 20 -21.22 -2.38 2.90
N MET A 21 -21.10 -3.20 1.86
CA MET A 21 -20.63 -2.77 0.54
C MET A 21 -21.52 -1.66 -0.03
N ILE A 22 -22.85 -1.84 -0.02
CA ILE A 22 -23.80 -0.84 -0.49
C ILE A 22 -23.68 0.44 0.34
N PHE A 23 -23.53 0.33 1.66
CA PHE A 23 -23.36 1.47 2.56
C PHE A 23 -22.09 2.27 2.24
N ILE A 24 -20.96 1.59 2.01
CA ILE A 24 -19.70 2.22 1.61
C ILE A 24 -19.85 2.95 0.27
N LEU A 25 -20.49 2.32 -0.72
CA LEU A 25 -20.74 2.96 -2.02
C LEU A 25 -21.64 4.20 -1.86
N TYR A 26 -22.72 4.10 -1.08
CA TYR A 26 -23.59 5.23 -0.78
C TYR A 26 -22.82 6.38 -0.13
N PHE A 27 -22.00 6.08 0.89
CA PHE A 27 -21.17 7.06 1.57
C PHE A 27 -20.18 7.73 0.62
N LEU A 28 -19.52 6.95 -0.24
CA LEU A 28 -18.60 7.46 -1.25
C LEU A 28 -19.28 8.44 -2.21
N PHE A 29 -20.47 8.13 -2.72
CA PHE A 29 -21.21 9.04 -3.59
C PHE A 29 -21.68 10.30 -2.83
N ARG A 30 -22.18 10.13 -1.61
CA ARG A 30 -22.69 11.23 -0.79
C ARG A 30 -21.61 12.26 -0.47
N GLU A 31 -20.43 11.81 -0.06
CA GLU A 31 -19.30 12.68 0.29
C GLU A 31 -18.47 13.10 -0.93
N GLY A 32 -18.46 12.29 -2.01
CA GLY A 32 -17.69 12.56 -3.22
C GLY A 32 -18.35 13.54 -4.20
N ILE A 33 -19.67 13.50 -4.38
CA ILE A 33 -20.38 14.40 -5.34
C ILE A 33 -20.17 15.90 -5.02
N PRO A 34 -20.18 16.36 -3.75
CA PRO A 34 -19.88 17.76 -3.42
C PRO A 34 -18.55 18.27 -3.96
N VAL A 35 -17.53 17.42 -4.09
CA VAL A 35 -16.21 17.78 -4.65
C VAL A 35 -16.34 18.25 -6.10
N LEU A 36 -17.21 17.61 -6.89
CA LEU A 36 -17.45 17.97 -8.29
C LEU A 36 -18.12 19.36 -8.45
N LYS A 37 -18.67 19.91 -7.37
CA LYS A 37 -19.19 21.28 -7.34
C LYS A 37 -18.12 22.32 -6.95
N ALA A 38 -17.06 21.89 -6.26
CA ALA A 38 -16.00 22.75 -5.75
C ALA A 38 -14.89 22.99 -6.79
N VAL A 39 -14.64 22.03 -7.68
CA VAL A 39 -13.57 22.06 -8.68
C VAL A 39 -14.06 21.51 -10.02
N THR A 40 -13.50 21.99 -11.13
CA THR A 40 -13.82 21.46 -12.46
C THR A 40 -13.23 20.06 -12.64
N LEU A 41 -13.83 19.23 -13.50
CA LEU A 41 -13.29 17.89 -13.81
C LEU A 41 -11.86 17.96 -14.36
N ARG A 42 -11.53 19.00 -15.13
CA ARG A 42 -10.18 19.17 -15.66
C ARG A 42 -9.18 19.40 -14.53
N ASP A 43 -9.49 20.30 -13.61
CA ASP A 43 -8.61 20.62 -12.48
C ASP A 43 -8.53 19.46 -11.48
N LEU A 44 -9.61 18.68 -11.35
CA LEU A 44 -9.63 17.46 -10.55
C LEU A 44 -8.67 16.39 -11.09
N PHE A 45 -8.70 16.10 -12.40
CA PHE A 45 -7.87 15.04 -12.98
C PHE A 45 -6.45 15.49 -13.34
N PHE A 46 -6.29 16.73 -13.78
CA PHE A 46 -5.02 17.26 -14.32
C PHE A 46 -4.42 18.39 -13.50
N GLY A 47 -5.00 18.72 -12.33
CA GLY A 47 -4.38 19.67 -11.41
C GLY A 47 -3.11 19.11 -10.79
N ASP A 48 -2.09 19.95 -10.63
CA ASP A 48 -0.75 19.55 -10.19
C ASP A 48 -0.57 19.52 -8.67
N LEU A 49 -1.53 20.04 -7.92
CA LEU A 49 -1.42 20.25 -6.48
C LEU A 49 -2.57 19.56 -5.73
N TRP A 50 -2.26 19.02 -4.55
CA TRP A 50 -3.24 18.40 -3.66
C TRP A 50 -3.19 19.05 -2.27
N TYR A 51 -4.04 20.07 -2.08
CA TYR A 51 -4.20 20.82 -0.84
C TYR A 51 -5.69 20.89 -0.45
N PRO A 52 -6.27 19.79 0.08
CA PRO A 52 -7.68 19.74 0.45
C PRO A 52 -8.04 20.63 1.66
N ALA A 53 -7.05 21.05 2.45
CA ALA A 53 -7.25 21.87 3.64
C ALA A 53 -7.22 23.38 3.37
N GLU A 54 -6.88 23.80 2.14
CA GLU A 54 -6.89 25.21 1.75
C GLU A 54 -8.31 25.71 1.47
N ASN A 55 -8.50 27.03 1.53
CA ASN A 55 -9.75 27.70 1.19
C ASN A 55 -9.48 28.77 0.12
N PRO A 56 -9.85 28.55 -1.16
CA PRO A 56 -10.57 27.40 -1.70
C PRO A 56 -9.70 26.11 -1.79
N PRO A 57 -10.29 24.90 -1.71
CA PRO A 57 -9.54 23.65 -1.73
C PRO A 57 -8.95 23.38 -3.12
N VAL A 58 -7.72 22.86 -3.15
CA VAL A 58 -7.02 22.47 -4.38
C VAL A 58 -6.95 20.93 -4.44
N LEU A 59 -7.62 20.34 -5.42
CA LEU A 59 -7.87 18.89 -5.46
C LEU A 59 -7.37 18.24 -6.75
N GLY A 60 -6.09 18.41 -7.07
CA GLY A 60 -5.46 17.77 -8.23
C GLY A 60 -5.07 16.31 -7.96
N MET A 61 -5.71 15.37 -8.65
CA MET A 61 -5.41 13.93 -8.52
C MET A 61 -4.18 13.49 -9.32
N PHE A 62 -3.74 14.27 -10.30
CA PHE A 62 -2.59 13.94 -11.15
C PHE A 62 -1.33 13.57 -10.35
N PRO A 63 -0.84 14.37 -9.38
CA PRO A 63 0.32 14.01 -8.57
C PRO A 63 0.10 12.75 -7.74
N LEU A 64 -1.14 12.45 -7.31
CA LEU A 64 -1.44 11.22 -6.58
C LEU A 64 -1.33 9.98 -7.46
N ILE A 65 -1.84 10.06 -8.69
CA ILE A 65 -1.77 8.98 -9.68
C ILE A 65 -0.31 8.75 -10.08
N VAL A 66 0.38 9.81 -10.50
CA VAL A 66 1.79 9.74 -10.93
C VAL A 66 2.67 9.29 -9.77
N GLY A 67 2.48 9.83 -8.58
CA GLY A 67 3.21 9.44 -7.37
C GLY A 67 3.02 7.96 -7.04
N THR A 68 1.78 7.45 -7.11
CA THR A 68 1.51 6.03 -6.89
C THR A 68 2.23 5.16 -7.91
N LEU A 69 2.09 5.46 -9.20
CA LEU A 69 2.76 4.71 -10.27
C LEU A 69 4.28 4.77 -10.16
N ALA A 70 4.83 5.93 -9.84
CA ALA A 70 6.26 6.13 -9.66
C ALA A 70 6.80 5.34 -8.47
N VAL A 71 6.12 5.38 -7.31
CA VAL A 71 6.49 4.59 -6.13
C VAL A 71 6.43 3.10 -6.46
N THR A 72 5.36 2.63 -7.10
CA THR A 72 5.24 1.22 -7.49
C THR A 72 6.37 0.80 -8.43
N ALA A 73 6.64 1.57 -9.47
CA ALA A 73 7.69 1.25 -10.43
C ALA A 73 9.08 1.23 -9.76
N ALA A 74 9.41 2.27 -8.99
CA ALA A 74 10.69 2.38 -8.30
C ALA A 74 10.85 1.29 -7.23
N SER A 75 9.83 1.01 -6.43
CA SER A 75 9.87 -0.06 -5.43
C SER A 75 10.03 -1.43 -6.08
N SER A 76 9.35 -1.69 -7.20
CA SER A 76 9.49 -2.95 -7.94
C SER A 76 10.88 -3.10 -8.54
N LEU A 77 11.44 -2.05 -9.13
CA LEU A 77 12.81 -2.06 -9.65
C LEU A 77 13.84 -2.35 -8.57
N LEU A 78 13.64 -1.81 -7.36
CA LEU A 78 14.50 -2.09 -6.21
C LEU A 78 14.29 -3.50 -5.68
N ALA A 79 13.05 -3.94 -5.46
CA ALA A 79 12.75 -5.18 -4.74
C ALA A 79 12.92 -6.44 -5.60
N LEU A 80 12.43 -6.44 -6.84
CA LEU A 80 12.41 -7.62 -7.71
C LEU A 80 13.77 -8.32 -7.87
N PRO A 81 14.90 -7.63 -8.13
CA PRO A 81 16.18 -8.33 -8.26
C PRO A 81 16.56 -9.08 -6.99
N PHE A 82 16.39 -8.48 -5.82
CA PHE A 82 16.68 -9.16 -4.55
C PHE A 82 15.69 -10.28 -4.28
N SER A 83 14.39 -10.06 -4.52
CA SER A 83 13.38 -11.09 -4.29
C SER A 83 13.60 -12.33 -5.13
N LEU A 84 13.93 -12.14 -6.41
CA LEU A 84 14.21 -13.24 -7.32
C LEU A 84 15.45 -14.03 -6.90
N LEU A 85 16.52 -13.35 -6.48
CA LEU A 85 17.73 -14.01 -5.98
C LEU A 85 17.45 -14.85 -4.73
N ILE A 86 16.67 -14.30 -3.78
CA ILE A 86 16.29 -15.01 -2.56
C ILE A 86 15.38 -16.21 -2.91
N ALA A 87 14.37 -16.01 -3.76
CA ALA A 87 13.46 -17.07 -4.18
C ALA A 87 14.19 -18.25 -4.84
N VAL A 88 15.11 -17.95 -5.77
CA VAL A 88 15.93 -18.97 -6.44
C VAL A 88 16.85 -19.66 -5.43
N PHE A 89 17.50 -18.91 -4.54
CA PHE A 89 18.37 -19.50 -3.53
C PHE A 89 17.60 -20.45 -2.61
N VAL A 90 16.45 -20.03 -2.08
CA VAL A 90 15.64 -20.85 -1.17
C VAL A 90 15.04 -22.08 -1.86
N SER A 91 14.71 -21.96 -3.14
CA SER A 91 14.05 -23.04 -3.89
C SER A 91 15.03 -24.08 -4.44
N GLU A 92 16.16 -23.63 -4.98
CA GLU A 92 17.06 -24.48 -5.79
C GLU A 92 18.42 -24.71 -5.12
N VAL A 93 18.91 -23.79 -4.29
CA VAL A 93 20.31 -23.83 -3.79
C VAL A 93 20.38 -24.20 -2.31
N ALA A 94 19.38 -23.81 -1.52
CA ALA A 94 19.41 -23.94 -0.07
C ALA A 94 19.35 -25.42 0.39
N PRO A 95 20.28 -25.86 1.26
CA PRO A 95 20.18 -27.17 1.90
C PRO A 95 18.88 -27.30 2.72
N GLY A 96 18.36 -28.51 2.85
CA GLY A 96 17.07 -28.80 3.53
C GLY A 96 16.84 -28.02 4.83
N PRO A 97 17.76 -28.06 5.81
CA PRO A 97 17.59 -27.33 7.08
C PRO A 97 17.54 -25.80 6.93
N VAL A 98 18.28 -25.25 5.96
CA VAL A 98 18.31 -23.80 5.70
C VAL A 98 16.99 -23.37 5.07
N ARG A 99 16.48 -24.16 4.12
CA ARG A 99 15.17 -23.91 3.49
C ARG A 99 14.03 -23.95 4.50
N GLU A 100 14.04 -24.95 5.39
CA GLU A 100 13.04 -25.12 6.46
C GLU A 100 13.02 -23.96 7.46
N LEU A 101 14.14 -23.26 7.64
CA LEU A 101 14.21 -22.05 8.45
C LEU A 101 13.83 -20.79 7.67
N LEU A 102 14.40 -20.61 6.46
CA LEU A 102 14.24 -19.38 5.68
C LEU A 102 12.81 -19.17 5.22
N LYS A 103 12.11 -20.22 4.81
CA LYS A 103 10.75 -20.09 4.27
C LYS A 103 9.75 -19.52 5.29
N PRO A 104 9.63 -20.08 6.52
CA PRO A 104 8.81 -19.48 7.56
C PRO A 104 9.25 -18.05 7.93
N VAL A 105 10.56 -17.78 7.96
CA VAL A 105 11.07 -16.43 8.28
C VAL A 105 10.62 -15.41 7.22
N LEU A 106 10.73 -15.74 5.93
CA LEU A 106 10.26 -14.87 4.84
C LEU A 106 8.75 -14.65 4.90
N GLU A 107 7.97 -15.70 5.17
CA GLU A 107 6.52 -15.59 5.35
C GLU A 107 6.18 -14.67 6.52
N LEU A 108 6.84 -14.84 7.68
CA LEU A 108 6.63 -13.99 8.87
C LEU A 108 7.04 -12.54 8.62
N LEU A 109 8.14 -12.30 7.89
CA LEU A 109 8.56 -10.95 7.49
C LEU A 109 7.54 -10.31 6.53
N GLY A 110 6.88 -11.09 5.68
CA GLY A 110 5.80 -10.62 4.82
C GLY A 110 4.56 -10.15 5.57
N PHE A 111 4.34 -10.64 6.80
CA PHE A 111 3.25 -10.21 7.68
C PHE A 111 3.58 -8.99 8.55
N PHE A 112 4.74 -8.34 8.34
CA PHE A 112 5.11 -7.18 9.14
C PHE A 112 4.04 -6.06 9.01
N PRO A 113 3.58 -5.45 10.13
CA PRO A 113 2.55 -4.42 10.06
C PRO A 113 3.01 -3.23 9.21
N SER A 114 2.35 -3.02 8.07
CA SER A 114 2.73 -1.97 7.11
C SER A 114 2.70 -0.56 7.74
N ILE A 115 1.78 -0.32 8.68
CA ILE A 115 1.67 0.96 9.38
C ILE A 115 2.87 1.27 10.28
N VAL A 116 3.50 0.23 10.85
CA VAL A 116 4.70 0.39 11.70
C VAL A 116 5.89 0.82 10.83
N LEU A 117 6.05 0.22 9.65
CA LEU A 117 7.09 0.64 8.71
C LEU A 117 6.85 2.03 8.13
N GLY A 118 5.60 2.40 7.87
CA GLY A 118 5.26 3.78 7.48
C GLY A 118 5.66 4.78 8.57
N PHE A 119 5.41 4.45 9.84
CA PHE A 119 5.80 5.30 10.97
C PHE A 119 7.33 5.39 11.13
N ILE A 120 8.06 4.27 11.04
CA ILE A 120 9.54 4.27 11.02
C ILE A 120 10.06 5.11 9.85
N GLY A 121 9.42 4.98 8.69
CA GLY A 121 9.68 5.78 7.50
C GLY A 121 9.60 7.28 7.74
N MET A 122 8.59 7.71 8.49
CA MET A 122 8.35 9.10 8.81
C MET A 122 9.25 9.64 9.92
N VAL A 123 9.50 8.85 10.97
CA VAL A 123 10.19 9.32 12.18
C VAL A 123 11.70 9.10 12.12
N VAL A 124 12.17 8.09 11.38
CA VAL A 124 13.59 7.72 11.30
C VAL A 124 14.15 7.97 9.91
N LEU A 125 13.54 7.38 8.88
CA LEU A 125 14.12 7.42 7.53
C LEU A 125 14.00 8.81 6.89
N ALA A 126 12.87 9.49 7.08
CA ALA A 126 12.67 10.84 6.54
C ALA A 126 13.65 11.88 7.11
N PRO A 127 13.88 11.99 8.44
CA PRO A 127 14.90 12.89 8.97
C PRO A 127 16.31 12.50 8.51
N TRP A 128 16.64 11.20 8.52
CA TRP A 128 17.96 10.73 8.07
C TRP A 128 18.24 11.10 6.61
N LEU A 129 17.25 10.97 5.73
CA LEU A 129 17.37 11.38 4.32
C LEU A 129 17.56 12.90 4.18
N GLN A 130 16.85 13.70 4.96
CA GLN A 130 16.99 15.15 4.94
C GLN A 130 18.39 15.58 5.38
N GLU A 131 18.89 15.06 6.49
CA GLU A 131 20.19 15.42 7.06
C GLU A 131 21.36 14.92 6.20
N THR A 132 21.25 13.72 5.63
CA THR A 132 22.34 13.09 4.87
C THR A 132 22.45 13.64 3.45
N PHE A 133 21.33 13.95 2.80
CA PHE A 133 21.28 14.32 1.39
C PHE A 133 20.82 15.77 1.15
N ASP A 134 20.69 16.58 2.21
CA ASP A 134 20.23 17.98 2.16
C ASP A 134 18.89 18.13 1.39
N MET A 135 17.96 17.18 1.63
CA MET A 135 16.68 17.14 0.94
C MET A 135 15.67 18.10 1.58
N LEU A 136 14.87 18.78 0.74
CA LEU A 136 13.77 19.66 1.19
C LEU A 136 12.71 18.95 2.03
N SER A 137 12.48 17.66 1.78
CA SER A 137 11.56 16.82 2.54
C SER A 137 12.02 15.37 2.47
N GLY A 138 11.97 14.69 3.60
CA GLY A 138 12.21 13.25 3.70
C GLY A 138 10.97 12.43 3.39
N LEU A 139 9.78 13.04 3.32
CA LEU A 139 8.54 12.40 2.88
C LEU A 139 8.42 12.52 1.36
N ASN A 140 9.27 11.78 0.66
CA ASN A 140 9.44 11.88 -0.78
C ASN A 140 9.33 10.51 -1.47
N LEU A 141 9.40 10.52 -2.80
CA LEU A 141 9.34 9.34 -3.66
C LEU A 141 10.36 8.27 -3.26
N LEU A 142 11.60 8.66 -2.95
CA LEU A 142 12.67 7.72 -2.58
C LEU A 142 12.34 7.00 -1.27
N ASN A 143 11.94 7.74 -0.24
CA ASN A 143 11.56 7.16 1.05
C ASN A 143 10.42 6.14 0.86
N ALA A 144 9.34 6.55 0.19
CA ALA A 144 8.20 5.67 -0.09
C ALA A 144 8.61 4.42 -0.88
N SER A 145 9.46 4.57 -1.89
CA SER A 145 9.92 3.47 -2.74
C SER A 145 10.81 2.48 -2.00
N VAL A 146 11.71 2.96 -1.13
CA VAL A 146 12.57 2.10 -0.30
C VAL A 146 11.74 1.32 0.70
N LEU A 147 10.84 1.97 1.44
CA LEU A 147 10.00 1.29 2.43
C LEU A 147 9.10 0.23 1.78
N LEU A 148 8.43 0.58 0.67
CA LEU A 148 7.61 -0.35 -0.06
C LEU A 148 8.44 -1.48 -0.68
N GLY A 149 9.65 -1.18 -1.14
CA GLY A 149 10.60 -2.16 -1.64
C GLY A 149 10.96 -3.19 -0.57
N VAL A 150 11.35 -2.74 0.63
CA VAL A 150 11.69 -3.62 1.77
C VAL A 150 10.51 -4.51 2.14
N LEU A 151 9.29 -3.97 2.15
CA LEU A 151 8.06 -4.76 2.38
C LEU A 151 7.83 -5.81 1.29
N THR A 152 8.10 -5.47 0.03
CA THR A 152 7.85 -6.32 -1.12
C THR A 152 8.83 -7.49 -1.19
N VAL A 153 10.06 -7.32 -0.71
CA VAL A 153 11.10 -8.36 -0.79
C VAL A 153 10.67 -9.70 -0.17
N PRO A 154 10.33 -9.80 1.12
CA PRO A 154 9.98 -11.08 1.74
C PRO A 154 8.70 -11.68 1.14
N ILE A 155 7.71 -10.83 0.83
CA ILE A 155 6.45 -11.27 0.22
C ILE A 155 6.72 -11.97 -1.10
N VAL A 156 7.41 -11.31 -2.03
CA VAL A 156 7.69 -11.86 -3.37
C VAL A 156 8.65 -13.04 -3.30
N SER A 157 9.60 -13.04 -2.35
CA SER A 157 10.55 -14.15 -2.18
C SER A 157 9.91 -15.43 -1.63
N SER A 158 8.78 -15.30 -0.94
CA SER A 158 8.07 -16.42 -0.29
C SER A 158 7.02 -17.10 -1.18
N LEU A 159 6.65 -16.47 -2.31
CA LEU A 159 5.72 -17.01 -3.31
C LEU A 159 6.31 -18.21 -4.05
#